data_AF-A0A3D2IB34-F1
#
_entry.id   AF-A0A3D2IB34-F1
#
_cell.length_a   1.000
_cell.length_b   1.000
_cell.length_c   1.000
_cell.angle_alpha   90.00
_cell.angle_beta   90.00
_cell.angle_gamma   90.00
#
_symmetry.space_group_name_H-M   'P 1'
#
loop_
_entity.id
_entity.type
_entity.pdbx_description
1 polymer ?
#
loop_
_entity_poly.entity_id
_entity_poly.type
_entity_poly.pdbx_seq_one_letter_code
_entity_poly.pdbx_strand_id
1 'polypeptide(L)'
;MGERGDGHRRRVRLAAHILRRGRRGREMASTYTMVAYGSQGSAVKQLQSELNRRGYSLDEDGIFGKKTRAAVRDYQKKNGLRMVDGIAGDETWGSLLASPTAEEQAALDAAAAEAARPRAEVTESTARRLQELEKGYTPSDEVAAAREYRDSVAALEPEGYESGFSEKLQALYDRIAGRKAFEYDPEEDEDYQRYAKLYAARGVAAMEDTLGKAAALTGGYGSSYAQTAGQQAYNGYLQELAALVPELRQAALAEYRQEGQALETQYDLLTQQEKNEYQRWQDGRKEWEKLLAAAQDEYESAGDRDQKLYQALLNHFEDKAEQEKKLSSSGVRLVDSGEDGGRGESLSSTAAESLQRAVRNYLKKGNGDLAQALVEKYAQRMTPAQRQRFDALLSGGGQ
;
A
#
# COMPACT_ATOMS: atom_id res chain seq x y z
N MET A 1 -46.05 -13.36 20.47
CA MET A 1 -45.16 -14.04 19.48
C MET A 1 -44.78 -15.49 19.89
N GLY A 2 -45.61 -16.23 20.65
CA GLY A 2 -45.20 -17.52 21.26
C GLY A 2 -45.69 -18.81 20.58
N GLU A 3 -46.66 -18.78 19.67
CA GLU A 3 -47.37 -20.01 19.28
C GLU A 3 -46.80 -20.78 18.08
N ARG A 4 -45.92 -20.15 17.26
CA ARG A 4 -45.34 -20.82 16.07
C ARG A 4 -44.19 -21.80 16.38
N GLY A 5 -43.62 -21.76 17.59
CA GLY A 5 -42.49 -22.60 17.99
C GLY A 5 -42.85 -23.96 18.61
N ASP A 6 -44.00 -24.08 19.26
CA ASP A 6 -44.35 -25.30 20.03
C ASP A 6 -44.83 -26.45 19.13
N GLY A 7 -45.55 -26.13 18.03
CA GLY A 7 -46.00 -27.13 17.06
C GLY A 7 -44.83 -27.82 16.32
N HIS A 8 -43.78 -27.07 15.97
CA HIS A 8 -42.60 -27.61 15.29
C HIS A 8 -41.81 -28.56 16.20
N ARG A 9 -41.60 -28.19 17.48
CA ARG A 9 -40.91 -29.04 18.46
C ARG A 9 -41.66 -30.35 18.75
N ARG A 10 -43.00 -30.33 18.79
CA ARG A 10 -43.82 -31.53 18.96
C ARG A 10 -43.72 -32.47 17.76
N ARG A 11 -43.78 -31.94 16.53
CA ARG A 11 -43.67 -32.73 15.30
C ARG A 11 -42.30 -33.37 15.10
N VAL A 12 -41.22 -32.65 15.41
CA VAL A 12 -39.84 -33.19 15.31
C VAL A 12 -39.59 -34.31 16.33
N ARG A 13 -40.09 -34.16 17.57
CA ARG A 13 -40.01 -35.24 18.58
C ARG A 13 -40.81 -36.48 18.18
N LEU A 14 -41.97 -36.29 17.57
CA LEU A 14 -42.82 -37.38 17.08
C LEU A 14 -42.13 -38.13 15.93
N ALA A 15 -41.55 -37.42 14.95
CA ALA A 15 -40.82 -38.02 13.84
C ALA A 15 -39.58 -38.82 14.29
N ALA A 16 -38.79 -38.29 15.24
CA ALA A 16 -37.64 -38.99 15.82
C ALA A 16 -38.06 -40.25 16.61
N HIS A 17 -39.23 -40.22 17.25
CA HIS A 17 -39.79 -41.38 17.95
C HIS A 17 -40.25 -42.48 16.98
N ILE A 18 -40.88 -42.09 15.86
CA ILE A 18 -41.37 -43.00 14.80
C ILE A 18 -40.20 -43.77 14.13
N LEU A 19 -39.12 -43.07 13.75
CA LEU A 19 -37.92 -43.69 13.18
C LEU A 19 -37.26 -44.72 14.12
N ARG A 20 -37.34 -44.49 15.44
CA ARG A 20 -36.80 -45.38 16.48
C ARG A 20 -37.72 -46.57 16.79
N ARG A 21 -38.99 -46.52 16.35
CA ARG A 21 -40.01 -47.58 16.55
C ARG A 21 -40.02 -48.55 15.36
N GLY A 22 -39.92 -48.05 14.14
CA GLY A 22 -39.80 -48.88 12.92
C GLY A 22 -38.58 -49.82 12.92
N ARG A 23 -37.46 -49.40 13.55
CA ARG A 23 -36.26 -50.24 13.70
C ARG A 23 -36.42 -51.36 14.75
N ARG A 24 -37.34 -51.21 15.72
CA ARG A 24 -37.64 -52.21 16.77
C ARG A 24 -38.70 -53.24 16.35
N GLY A 25 -39.60 -52.89 15.42
CA GLY A 25 -40.68 -53.78 14.98
C GLY A 25 -40.23 -55.02 14.19
N ARG A 26 -39.02 -55.01 13.61
CA ARG A 26 -38.47 -56.14 12.84
C ARG A 26 -37.72 -57.19 13.69
N GLU A 27 -37.42 -56.92 14.96
CA GLU A 27 -36.61 -57.83 15.81
C GLU A 27 -37.39 -58.54 16.94
N MET A 28 -38.67 -58.27 17.16
CA MET A 28 -39.44 -58.75 18.33
C MET A 28 -40.58 -59.72 17.98
N ALA A 29 -40.36 -60.69 17.09
CA ALA A 29 -41.40 -61.62 16.63
C ALA A 29 -41.71 -62.81 17.57
N SER A 30 -41.57 -62.69 18.90
CA SER A 30 -41.91 -63.82 19.82
C SER A 30 -42.26 -63.46 21.27
N THR A 31 -42.80 -62.27 21.57
CA THR A 31 -43.11 -61.88 22.97
C THR A 31 -44.55 -61.38 23.22
N TYR A 32 -45.44 -61.42 22.24
CA TYR A 32 -46.82 -60.98 22.43
C TYR A 32 -47.75 -62.16 22.71
N THR A 33 -48.52 -62.07 23.79
CA THR A 33 -49.54 -63.07 24.13
C THR A 33 -50.60 -63.11 23.03
N MET A 34 -50.73 -64.26 22.38
CA MET A 34 -51.82 -64.52 21.43
C MET A 34 -53.15 -64.36 22.14
N VAL A 35 -54.01 -63.47 21.63
CA VAL A 35 -55.35 -63.23 22.18
C VAL A 35 -56.42 -63.56 21.13
N ALA A 36 -57.43 -64.31 21.58
CA ALA A 36 -58.51 -64.83 20.75
C ALA A 36 -59.86 -64.60 21.45
N TYR A 37 -60.96 -64.90 20.75
CA TYR A 37 -62.31 -64.81 21.30
C TYR A 37 -62.44 -65.52 22.67
N GLY A 38 -62.97 -64.79 23.65
CA GLY A 38 -63.09 -65.27 25.04
C GLY A 38 -61.88 -64.99 25.92
N SER A 39 -60.75 -64.53 25.35
CA SER A 39 -59.59 -64.06 26.14
C SER A 39 -59.96 -62.81 26.93
N GLN A 40 -59.36 -62.64 28.11
CA GLN A 40 -59.54 -61.46 28.95
C GLN A 40 -58.20 -60.99 29.52
N GLY A 41 -58.10 -59.71 29.86
CA GLY A 41 -56.96 -59.13 30.57
C GLY A 41 -56.24 -58.02 29.79
N SER A 42 -55.08 -57.64 30.30
CA SER A 42 -54.31 -56.48 29.82
C SER A 42 -53.90 -56.58 28.35
N ALA A 43 -53.59 -57.78 27.85
CA ALA A 43 -53.22 -58.00 26.45
C ALA A 43 -54.39 -57.71 25.48
N VAL A 44 -55.62 -58.05 25.87
CA VAL A 44 -56.82 -57.74 25.08
C VAL A 44 -57.10 -56.24 25.11
N LYS A 45 -56.94 -55.61 26.28
CA LYS A 45 -57.12 -54.16 26.42
C LYS A 45 -56.12 -53.39 25.55
N GLN A 46 -54.88 -53.85 25.50
CA GLN A 46 -53.85 -53.30 24.60
C GLN A 46 -54.25 -53.46 23.13
N LEU A 47 -54.75 -54.65 22.73
CA LEU A 47 -55.22 -54.88 21.37
C LEU A 47 -56.38 -53.96 21.00
N GLN A 48 -57.37 -53.82 21.88
CA GLN A 48 -58.52 -52.93 21.68
C GLN A 48 -58.07 -51.48 21.51
N SER A 49 -57.14 -51.01 22.36
CA SER A 49 -56.60 -49.66 22.26
C SER A 49 -55.85 -49.42 20.95
N GLU A 50 -55.07 -50.41 20.52
CA GLU A 50 -54.28 -50.34 19.29
C GLU A 50 -55.19 -50.39 18.05
N LEU A 51 -56.25 -51.20 18.07
CA LEU A 51 -57.30 -51.15 17.04
C LEU A 51 -58.02 -49.80 17.05
N ASN A 52 -58.36 -49.26 18.22
CA ASN A 52 -59.03 -47.95 18.29
C ASN A 52 -58.18 -46.82 17.68
N ARG A 53 -56.85 -46.85 17.89
CA ARG A 53 -55.90 -45.94 17.22
C ARG A 53 -55.88 -46.06 15.69
N ARG A 54 -56.45 -47.13 15.13
CA ARG A 54 -56.61 -47.36 13.69
C ARG A 54 -58.03 -47.06 13.19
N GLY A 55 -58.84 -46.39 13.99
CA GLY A 55 -60.18 -45.95 13.62
C GLY A 55 -61.28 -46.98 13.90
N TYR A 56 -61.00 -48.00 14.72
CA TYR A 56 -62.06 -48.84 15.28
C TYR A 56 -62.67 -48.16 16.52
N SER A 57 -63.92 -48.45 16.85
CA SER A 57 -64.63 -47.89 18.01
C SER A 57 -65.04 -49.01 18.96
N LEU A 58 -64.04 -49.61 19.60
CA LEU A 58 -64.19 -50.68 20.59
C LEU A 58 -64.14 -50.12 22.02
N ASP A 59 -64.85 -50.77 22.92
CA ASP A 59 -64.70 -50.53 24.35
C ASP A 59 -63.37 -51.18 24.82
N GLU A 60 -62.49 -50.42 25.50
CA GLU A 60 -61.22 -50.92 26.05
C GLU A 60 -61.42 -51.63 27.40
N ASP A 61 -62.34 -52.58 27.42
CA ASP A 61 -62.77 -53.33 28.60
C ASP A 61 -61.84 -54.51 28.93
N GLY A 62 -60.91 -54.86 28.05
CA GLY A 62 -60.03 -56.01 28.19
C GLY A 62 -60.72 -57.35 27.99
N ILE A 63 -61.90 -57.39 27.36
CA ILE A 63 -62.66 -58.61 27.06
C ILE A 63 -62.73 -58.82 25.55
N PHE A 64 -62.22 -59.97 25.08
CA PHE A 64 -62.20 -60.26 23.64
C PHE A 64 -63.55 -60.82 23.22
N GLY A 65 -64.52 -59.92 23.08
CA GLY A 65 -65.89 -60.22 22.68
C GLY A 65 -66.10 -60.25 21.17
N LYS A 66 -67.36 -60.35 20.75
CA LYS A 66 -67.76 -60.42 19.33
C LYS A 66 -67.32 -59.18 18.54
N LYS A 67 -67.41 -57.99 19.15
CA LYS A 67 -67.00 -56.71 18.53
C LYS A 67 -65.48 -56.66 18.30
N THR A 68 -64.68 -57.03 19.29
CA THR A 68 -63.20 -57.08 19.17
C THR A 68 -62.78 -58.10 18.11
N ARG A 69 -63.42 -59.28 18.07
CA ARG A 69 -63.16 -60.29 17.02
C ARG A 69 -63.47 -59.77 15.62
N ALA A 70 -64.60 -59.07 15.46
CA ALA A 70 -64.99 -58.49 14.18
C ALA A 70 -63.97 -57.42 13.72
N ALA A 71 -63.51 -56.57 14.64
CA ALA A 71 -62.49 -55.55 14.35
C ALA A 71 -61.13 -56.17 14.00
N VAL A 72 -60.70 -57.23 14.69
CA VAL A 72 -59.45 -57.95 14.34
C VAL A 72 -59.54 -58.54 12.93
N ARG A 73 -60.66 -59.19 12.58
CA ARG A 73 -60.86 -59.76 11.23
C ARG A 73 -60.88 -58.67 10.16
N ASP A 74 -61.54 -57.56 10.43
CA ASP A 74 -61.58 -56.43 9.50
C ASP A 74 -60.18 -55.83 9.32
N TYR A 75 -59.42 -55.68 10.40
CA TYR A 75 -58.04 -55.19 10.36
C TYR A 75 -57.12 -56.12 9.56
N GLN A 76 -57.16 -57.43 9.86
CA GLN A 76 -56.41 -58.46 9.14
C GLN A 76 -56.71 -58.42 7.64
N LYS A 77 -57.99 -58.28 7.27
CA LYS A 77 -58.42 -58.19 5.87
C LYS A 77 -57.93 -56.90 5.19
N LYS A 78 -58.08 -55.74 5.85
CA LYS A 78 -57.67 -54.43 5.31
C LYS A 78 -56.17 -54.31 5.10
N ASN A 79 -55.37 -54.96 5.93
CA ASN A 79 -53.91 -54.90 5.88
C ASN A 79 -53.29 -56.11 5.17
N GLY A 80 -54.11 -56.95 4.52
CA GLY A 80 -53.64 -58.06 3.68
C GLY A 80 -52.86 -59.14 4.43
N LEU A 81 -53.19 -59.39 5.70
CA LEU A 81 -52.53 -60.42 6.50
C LEU A 81 -52.90 -61.82 5.98
N ARG A 82 -51.94 -62.77 6.04
CA ARG A 82 -52.15 -64.11 5.49
C ARG A 82 -53.30 -64.86 6.15
N MET A 83 -53.56 -64.59 7.42
CA MET A 83 -54.63 -65.22 8.20
C MET A 83 -55.68 -64.20 8.64
N VAL A 84 -56.96 -64.47 8.32
CA VAL A 84 -58.14 -63.67 8.71
C VAL A 84 -59.04 -64.50 9.64
N ASP A 85 -58.42 -65.04 10.68
CA ASP A 85 -59.03 -65.96 11.65
C ASP A 85 -59.74 -65.21 12.80
N GLY A 86 -59.45 -63.92 12.98
CA GLY A 86 -59.91 -63.13 14.11
C GLY A 86 -59.15 -63.41 15.40
N ILE A 87 -57.92 -63.93 15.29
CA ILE A 87 -56.99 -64.18 16.38
C ILE A 87 -55.82 -63.19 16.23
N ALA A 88 -55.50 -62.43 17.28
CA ALA A 88 -54.34 -61.55 17.26
C ALA A 88 -53.10 -62.32 17.73
N GLY A 89 -52.46 -63.00 16.78
CA GLY A 89 -51.13 -63.63 16.95
C GLY A 89 -49.99 -62.72 16.47
N ASP A 90 -48.78 -63.26 16.38
CA ASP A 90 -47.54 -62.50 16.10
C ASP A 90 -47.60 -61.71 14.78
N GLU A 91 -48.23 -62.23 13.73
CA GLU A 91 -48.39 -61.52 12.45
C GLU A 91 -49.33 -60.31 12.60
N THR A 92 -50.41 -60.46 13.37
CA THR A 92 -51.36 -59.38 13.62
C THR A 92 -50.78 -58.32 14.55
N TRP A 93 -50.11 -58.73 15.63
CA TRP A 93 -49.41 -57.81 16.53
C TRP A 93 -48.23 -57.11 15.85
N GLY A 94 -47.45 -57.83 15.04
CA GLY A 94 -46.35 -57.28 14.27
C GLY A 94 -46.83 -56.23 13.26
N SER A 95 -47.92 -56.51 12.54
CA SER A 95 -48.50 -55.54 11.60
C SER A 95 -49.12 -54.33 12.29
N LEU A 96 -49.81 -54.54 13.42
CA LEU A 96 -50.32 -53.44 14.25
C LEU A 96 -49.13 -52.57 14.65
N LEU A 97 -48.15 -53.12 15.36
CA LEU A 97 -47.08 -52.32 15.94
C LEU A 97 -46.08 -51.74 14.92
N ALA A 98 -45.95 -52.33 13.73
CA ALA A 98 -45.06 -51.84 12.67
C ALA A 98 -45.71 -50.80 11.75
N SER A 99 -47.04 -50.80 11.60
CA SER A 99 -47.72 -49.85 10.73
C SER A 99 -47.93 -48.51 11.45
N PRO A 100 -47.44 -47.39 10.91
CA PRO A 100 -47.67 -46.08 11.51
C PRO A 100 -49.18 -45.81 11.59
N THR A 101 -49.64 -45.24 12.70
CA THR A 101 -51.04 -44.82 12.84
C THR A 101 -51.38 -43.73 11.82
N ALA A 102 -52.68 -43.45 11.60
CA ALA A 102 -53.10 -42.36 10.72
C ALA A 102 -52.50 -41.00 11.14
N GLU A 103 -52.32 -40.77 12.44
CA GLU A 103 -51.67 -39.58 12.99
C GLU A 103 -50.15 -39.58 12.75
N GLU A 104 -49.49 -40.74 12.89
CA GLU A 104 -48.05 -40.88 12.63
C GLU A 104 -47.75 -40.76 11.13
N GLN A 105 -48.58 -41.32 10.25
CA GLN A 105 -48.48 -41.18 8.81
C GLN A 105 -48.72 -39.72 8.38
N ALA A 106 -49.75 -39.05 8.92
CA ALA A 106 -49.97 -37.63 8.69
C ALA A 106 -48.81 -36.76 9.21
N ALA A 107 -48.13 -37.17 10.29
CA ALA A 107 -46.94 -36.49 10.80
C ALA A 107 -45.71 -36.71 9.92
N LEU A 108 -45.52 -37.91 9.37
CA LEU A 108 -44.45 -38.23 8.41
C LEU A 108 -44.68 -37.50 7.08
N ASP A 109 -45.90 -37.49 6.56
CA ASP A 109 -46.27 -36.79 5.33
C ASP A 109 -46.19 -35.26 5.53
N ALA A 110 -46.58 -34.75 6.70
CA ALA A 110 -46.37 -33.34 7.05
C ALA A 110 -44.89 -33.00 7.21
N ALA A 111 -44.06 -33.89 7.76
CA ALA A 111 -42.62 -33.69 7.88
C ALA A 111 -41.92 -33.76 6.52
N ALA A 112 -42.35 -34.66 5.63
CA ALA A 112 -41.87 -34.76 4.26
C ALA A 112 -42.30 -33.53 3.45
N ALA A 113 -43.54 -33.05 3.61
CA ALA A 113 -44.02 -31.82 3.00
C ALA A 113 -43.29 -30.58 3.54
N GLU A 114 -42.98 -30.52 4.84
CA GLU A 114 -42.18 -29.44 5.44
C GLU A 114 -40.71 -29.48 4.99
N ALA A 115 -40.14 -30.67 4.82
CA ALA A 115 -38.79 -30.85 4.25
C ALA A 115 -38.74 -30.58 2.74
N ALA A 116 -39.85 -30.75 2.03
CA ALA A 116 -40.00 -30.45 0.61
C ALA A 116 -40.45 -29.00 0.34
N ARG A 117 -40.76 -28.21 1.37
CA ARG A 117 -40.95 -26.75 1.20
C ARG A 117 -39.61 -26.17 0.76
N PRO A 118 -39.57 -25.38 -0.33
CA PRO A 118 -38.32 -24.74 -0.72
C PRO A 118 -37.89 -23.81 0.41
N ARG A 119 -36.72 -24.10 0.99
CA ARG A 119 -36.04 -23.15 1.86
C ARG A 119 -35.54 -22.03 0.98
N ALA A 120 -35.58 -20.79 1.46
CA ALA A 120 -35.00 -19.65 0.76
C ALA A 120 -33.48 -19.82 0.70
N GLU A 121 -33.02 -20.56 -0.30
CA GLU A 121 -31.63 -20.88 -0.56
C GLU A 121 -31.06 -19.91 -1.59
N VAL A 122 -29.75 -19.68 -1.52
CA VAL A 122 -28.96 -18.92 -2.50
C VAL A 122 -27.99 -19.88 -3.18
N THR A 123 -27.51 -19.54 -4.37
CA THR A 123 -26.47 -20.31 -5.06
C THR A 123 -25.17 -20.30 -4.26
N GLU A 124 -24.35 -21.34 -4.44
CA GLU A 124 -23.10 -21.48 -3.71
C GLU A 124 -22.11 -20.36 -4.07
N SER A 125 -22.04 -19.97 -5.35
CA SER A 125 -21.24 -18.83 -5.81
C SER A 125 -21.67 -17.51 -5.14
N THR A 126 -22.96 -17.19 -5.09
CA THR A 126 -23.49 -15.99 -4.42
C THR A 126 -23.17 -16.01 -2.92
N ALA A 127 -23.39 -17.15 -2.24
CA ALA A 127 -23.11 -17.29 -0.82
C ALA A 127 -21.62 -17.09 -0.49
N ARG A 128 -20.72 -17.72 -1.27
CA ARG A 128 -19.28 -17.58 -1.09
C ARG A 128 -18.84 -16.12 -1.31
N ARG A 129 -19.35 -15.47 -2.36
CA ARG A 129 -18.95 -14.10 -2.68
C ARG A 129 -19.43 -13.08 -1.64
N LEU A 130 -20.66 -13.22 -1.13
CA LEU A 130 -21.13 -12.43 0.01
C LEU A 130 -20.26 -12.66 1.25
N GLN A 131 -19.95 -13.91 1.57
CA GLN A 131 -19.09 -14.22 2.72
C GLN A 131 -17.70 -13.58 2.59
N GLU A 132 -17.14 -13.47 1.38
CA GLU A 132 -15.89 -12.75 1.14
C GLU A 132 -16.03 -11.25 1.34
N LEU A 133 -17.06 -10.63 0.75
CA LEU A 133 -17.27 -9.19 0.80
C LEU A 133 -17.64 -8.72 2.22
N GLU A 134 -18.42 -9.50 2.97
CA GLU A 134 -18.82 -9.22 4.35
C GLU A 134 -17.63 -9.25 5.35
N LYS A 135 -16.49 -9.84 4.98
CA LYS A 135 -15.26 -9.75 5.81
C LYS A 135 -14.71 -8.32 5.87
N GLY A 136 -15.12 -7.46 4.95
CA GLY A 136 -14.73 -6.06 4.87
C GLY A 136 -13.81 -5.75 3.69
N TYR A 137 -13.56 -4.46 3.52
CA TYR A 137 -12.76 -3.93 2.43
C TYR A 137 -11.28 -4.35 2.55
N THR A 138 -10.75 -4.93 1.47
CA THR A 138 -9.32 -5.22 1.29
C THR A 138 -8.83 -4.45 0.07
N PRO A 139 -7.81 -3.58 0.19
CA PRO A 139 -7.31 -2.81 -0.95
C PRO A 139 -6.81 -3.72 -2.08
N SER A 140 -7.15 -3.36 -3.32
CA SER A 140 -6.62 -4.04 -4.50
C SER A 140 -5.13 -3.77 -4.72
N ASP A 141 -4.53 -4.55 -5.63
CA ASP A 141 -3.15 -4.34 -6.07
C ASP A 141 -2.92 -2.95 -6.68
N GLU A 142 -3.94 -2.34 -7.28
CA GLU A 142 -3.81 -0.99 -7.83
C GLU A 142 -3.62 0.03 -6.70
N VAL A 143 -4.41 -0.07 -5.63
CA VAL A 143 -4.28 0.79 -4.44
C VAL A 143 -2.95 0.54 -3.75
N ALA A 144 -2.56 -0.73 -3.61
CA ALA A 144 -1.28 -1.10 -3.01
C ALA A 144 -0.10 -0.58 -3.84
N ALA A 145 -0.14 -0.72 -5.17
CA ALA A 145 0.90 -0.23 -6.07
C ALA A 145 0.98 1.30 -6.11
N ALA A 146 -0.15 2.01 -6.10
CA ALA A 146 -0.18 3.46 -6.03
C ALA A 146 0.41 3.98 -4.72
N ARG A 147 0.16 3.28 -3.61
CA ARG A 147 0.80 3.56 -2.32
C ARG A 147 2.32 3.39 -2.39
N GLU A 148 2.80 2.27 -2.94
CA GLU A 148 4.25 2.03 -3.10
C GLU A 148 4.90 3.10 -3.99
N TYR A 149 4.19 3.54 -5.04
CA TYR A 149 4.65 4.66 -5.87
C TYR A 149 4.75 5.96 -5.08
N ARG A 150 3.72 6.35 -4.33
CA ARG A 150 3.79 7.52 -3.43
C ARG A 150 4.95 7.43 -2.45
N ASP A 151 5.10 6.30 -1.77
CA ASP A 151 6.15 6.08 -0.77
C ASP A 151 7.54 6.18 -1.42
N SER A 152 7.70 5.70 -2.65
CA SER A 152 8.95 5.86 -3.43
C SER A 152 9.25 7.30 -3.82
N VAL A 153 8.23 8.12 -4.10
CA VAL A 153 8.40 9.55 -4.41
C VAL A 153 8.78 10.30 -3.14
N ALA A 154 8.16 9.98 -2.00
CA ALA A 154 8.55 10.54 -0.70
C ALA A 154 10.03 10.26 -0.38
N ALA A 155 10.52 9.05 -0.70
CA ALA A 155 11.94 8.69 -0.52
C ALA A 155 12.93 9.49 -1.41
N LEU A 156 12.44 10.20 -2.44
CA LEU A 156 13.23 11.09 -3.29
C LEU A 156 13.36 12.51 -2.73
N GLU A 157 12.96 12.75 -1.49
CA GLU A 157 13.08 14.06 -0.86
C GLU A 157 14.51 14.62 -1.02
N PRO A 158 14.65 15.82 -1.60
CA PRO A 158 15.94 16.49 -1.67
C PRO A 158 16.45 16.80 -0.27
N GLU A 159 17.73 16.57 -0.05
CA GLU A 159 18.40 16.97 1.19
C GLU A 159 18.39 18.50 1.34
N GLY A 160 18.69 18.97 2.55
CA GLY A 160 18.83 20.39 2.84
C GLY A 160 19.84 21.05 1.88
N TYR A 161 19.61 22.33 1.56
CA TYR A 161 20.56 23.07 0.75
C TYR A 161 21.88 23.25 1.52
N GLU A 162 22.98 22.79 0.93
CA GLU A 162 24.33 23.06 1.39
C GLU A 162 25.04 23.90 0.32
N SER A 163 25.54 25.07 0.70
CA SER A 163 26.24 25.95 -0.25
C SER A 163 27.69 25.49 -0.44
N GLY A 164 28.02 25.11 -1.68
CA GLY A 164 29.38 24.79 -2.11
C GLY A 164 30.30 26.00 -2.22
N PHE A 165 29.80 27.21 -1.97
CA PHE A 165 30.54 28.46 -2.07
C PHE A 165 30.82 29.13 -0.74
N SER A 166 30.17 28.70 0.35
CA SER A 166 30.26 29.30 1.69
C SER A 166 31.70 29.60 2.11
N GLU A 167 32.58 28.60 2.03
CA GLU A 167 34.00 28.74 2.43
C GLU A 167 34.77 29.73 1.54
N LYS A 168 34.53 29.70 0.22
CA LYS A 168 35.20 30.59 -0.74
C LYS A 168 34.72 32.03 -0.59
N LEU A 169 33.43 32.23 -0.37
CA LEU A 169 32.83 33.54 -0.11
C LEU A 169 33.38 34.13 1.19
N GLN A 170 33.48 33.32 2.25
CA GLN A 170 34.08 33.76 3.50
C GLN A 170 35.56 34.14 3.32
N ALA A 171 36.34 33.32 2.62
CA ALA A 171 37.75 33.62 2.37
C ALA A 171 37.94 34.91 1.54
N LEU A 172 37.08 35.16 0.54
CA LEU A 172 37.09 36.41 -0.23
C LEU A 172 36.67 37.60 0.64
N TYR A 173 35.64 37.44 1.47
CA TYR A 173 35.20 38.47 2.40
C TYR A 173 36.34 38.86 3.36
N ASP A 174 37.00 37.89 3.98
CA ASP A 174 38.12 38.13 4.89
C ASP A 174 39.29 38.81 4.17
N ARG A 175 39.56 38.43 2.91
CA ARG A 175 40.59 39.08 2.11
C ARG A 175 40.24 40.53 1.76
N ILE A 176 38.98 40.82 1.45
CA ILE A 176 38.49 42.18 1.15
C ILE A 176 38.50 43.04 2.43
N ALA A 177 37.98 42.51 3.54
CA ALA A 177 37.90 43.20 4.82
C ALA A 177 39.29 43.40 5.46
N GLY A 178 40.23 42.48 5.21
CA GLY A 178 41.60 42.55 5.69
C GLY A 178 42.53 43.45 4.87
N ARG A 179 42.06 44.07 3.77
CA ARG A 179 42.91 44.96 2.96
C ARG A 179 43.28 46.20 3.78
N LYS A 180 44.59 46.43 3.91
CA LYS A 180 45.11 47.65 4.51
C LYS A 180 44.81 48.85 3.61
N ALA A 181 44.63 50.02 4.22
CA ALA A 181 44.54 51.26 3.48
C ALA A 181 45.80 51.47 2.63
N PHE A 182 45.65 52.10 1.47
CA PHE A 182 46.77 52.40 0.60
C PHE A 182 47.73 53.38 1.27
N GLU A 183 48.98 52.96 1.39
CA GLU A 183 50.12 53.76 1.83
C GLU A 183 51.24 53.58 0.80
N TYR A 184 52.02 54.64 0.56
CA TYR A 184 53.10 54.61 -0.41
C TYR A 184 54.40 55.08 0.23
N ASP A 185 55.36 54.16 0.34
CA ASP A 185 56.72 54.44 0.75
C ASP A 185 57.65 54.28 -0.48
N PRO A 186 58.25 55.38 -0.98
CA PRO A 186 59.19 55.30 -2.09
C PRO A 186 60.40 54.40 -1.77
N GLU A 187 60.84 54.31 -0.51
CA GLU A 187 62.03 53.52 -0.17
C GLU A 187 61.78 52.02 -0.27
N GLU A 188 60.53 51.57 -0.16
CA GLU A 188 60.12 50.17 -0.34
C GLU A 188 59.78 49.81 -1.79
N ASP A 189 59.60 50.81 -2.66
CA ASP A 189 59.23 50.65 -4.07
C ASP A 189 60.45 50.23 -4.93
N GLU A 190 60.38 49.06 -5.56
CA GLU A 190 61.48 48.51 -6.37
C GLU A 190 61.82 49.38 -7.60
N ASP A 191 60.81 49.99 -8.23
CA ASP A 191 61.02 50.89 -9.36
C ASP A 191 61.70 52.16 -8.89
N TYR A 192 61.25 52.75 -7.77
CA TYR A 192 61.92 53.91 -7.17
C TYR A 192 63.37 53.59 -6.81
N GLN A 193 63.64 52.44 -6.16
CA GLN A 193 65.01 52.02 -5.86
C GLN A 193 65.88 51.87 -7.11
N ARG A 194 65.30 51.37 -8.21
CA ARG A 194 65.99 51.27 -9.51
C ARG A 194 66.30 52.65 -10.09
N TYR A 195 65.33 53.57 -10.07
CA TYR A 195 65.52 54.95 -10.51
C TYR A 195 66.54 55.67 -9.62
N ALA A 196 66.47 55.52 -8.30
CA ALA A 196 67.40 56.14 -7.37
C ALA A 196 68.87 55.78 -7.68
N LYS A 197 69.14 54.49 -7.94
CA LYS A 197 70.48 54.03 -8.36
C LYS A 197 70.93 54.66 -9.68
N LEU A 198 70.03 54.70 -10.68
CA LEU A 198 70.32 55.28 -11.99
C LEU A 198 70.61 56.78 -11.92
N TYR A 199 69.77 57.53 -11.21
CA TYR A 199 69.88 58.98 -11.07
C TYR A 199 71.07 59.37 -10.21
N ALA A 200 71.39 58.61 -9.15
CA ALA A 200 72.62 58.80 -8.39
C ALA A 200 73.87 58.62 -9.26
N ALA A 201 73.93 57.56 -10.08
CA ALA A 201 75.05 57.33 -10.99
C ALA A 201 75.21 58.46 -12.03
N ARG A 202 74.09 58.93 -12.60
CA ARG A 202 74.08 60.07 -13.54
C ARG A 202 74.52 61.38 -12.87
N GLY A 203 74.05 61.63 -11.65
CA GLY A 203 74.46 62.78 -10.86
C GLY A 203 75.96 62.79 -10.59
N VAL A 204 76.54 61.66 -10.18
CA VAL A 204 77.99 61.53 -9.96
C VAL A 204 78.75 61.79 -11.25
N ALA A 205 78.35 61.17 -12.36
CA ALA A 205 79.01 61.37 -13.65
C ALA A 205 78.94 62.84 -14.12
N ALA A 206 77.81 63.53 -13.93
CA ALA A 206 77.66 64.94 -14.27
C ALA A 206 78.51 65.86 -13.37
N MET A 207 78.62 65.53 -12.08
CA MET A 207 79.52 66.22 -11.15
C MET A 207 80.99 66.04 -11.56
N GLU A 208 81.41 64.82 -11.88
CA GLU A 208 82.77 64.50 -12.35
C GLU A 208 83.11 65.26 -13.64
N ASP A 209 82.20 65.30 -14.61
CA ASP A 209 82.37 66.07 -15.86
C ASP A 209 82.51 67.57 -15.59
N THR A 210 81.69 68.12 -14.70
CA THR A 210 81.74 69.54 -14.30
C THR A 210 83.08 69.89 -13.62
N LEU A 211 83.55 69.02 -12.72
CA LEU A 211 84.84 69.17 -12.04
C LEU A 211 86.02 69.03 -13.02
N GLY A 212 85.96 68.05 -13.91
CA GLY A 212 86.99 67.81 -14.94
C GLY A 212 87.14 68.99 -15.88
N LYS A 213 86.02 69.55 -16.37
CA LYS A 213 86.01 70.77 -17.20
C LYS A 213 86.63 71.95 -16.46
N ALA A 214 86.31 72.13 -15.19
CA ALA A 214 86.88 73.23 -14.43
C ALA A 214 88.37 73.05 -14.12
N ALA A 215 88.81 71.84 -13.76
CA ALA A 215 90.22 71.52 -13.53
C ALA A 215 91.08 71.74 -14.79
N ALA A 216 90.52 71.47 -15.97
CA ALA A 216 91.16 71.77 -17.25
C ALA A 216 91.34 73.27 -17.50
N LEU A 217 90.42 74.12 -17.01
CA LEU A 217 90.48 75.58 -17.14
C LEU A 217 91.41 76.24 -16.11
N THR A 218 91.60 75.63 -14.95
CA THR A 218 92.39 76.20 -13.83
C THR A 218 93.80 75.62 -13.69
N GLY A 219 94.23 74.77 -14.63
CA GLY A 219 95.57 74.16 -14.60
C GLY A 219 95.76 73.11 -13.51
N GLY A 220 94.69 72.39 -13.14
CA GLY A 220 94.72 71.29 -12.16
C GLY A 220 94.36 71.70 -10.72
N TYR A 221 94.09 72.97 -10.45
CA TYR A 221 93.63 73.42 -9.13
C TYR A 221 92.11 73.31 -9.00
N GLY A 222 91.64 72.56 -8.00
CA GLY A 222 90.22 72.47 -7.68
C GLY A 222 89.63 73.84 -7.38
N SER A 223 88.64 74.28 -8.16
CA SER A 223 87.94 75.55 -7.94
C SER A 223 86.70 75.34 -7.07
N SER A 224 86.54 76.16 -6.03
CA SER A 224 85.33 76.17 -5.19
C SER A 224 84.04 76.42 -5.99
N TYR A 225 84.16 77.17 -7.10
CA TYR A 225 83.09 77.37 -8.07
C TYR A 225 82.70 76.05 -8.76
N ALA A 226 83.68 75.24 -9.15
CA ALA A 226 83.43 73.96 -9.83
C ALA A 226 82.78 72.92 -8.91
N GLN A 227 83.17 72.90 -7.64
CA GLN A 227 82.53 72.08 -6.62
C GLN A 227 81.07 72.49 -6.43
N THR A 228 80.80 73.80 -6.39
CA THR A 228 79.43 74.32 -6.28
C THR A 228 78.59 73.99 -7.52
N ALA A 229 79.14 74.17 -8.72
CA ALA A 229 78.48 73.86 -9.98
C ALA A 229 78.22 72.35 -10.16
N GLY A 230 79.19 71.50 -9.78
CA GLY A 230 79.03 70.05 -9.77
C GLY A 230 77.97 69.58 -8.78
N GLN A 231 77.91 70.18 -7.58
CA GLN A 231 76.85 69.92 -6.62
C GLN A 231 75.47 70.36 -7.15
N GLN A 232 75.40 71.49 -7.85
CA GLN A 232 74.16 71.93 -8.50
C GLN A 232 73.70 70.94 -9.59
N ALA A 233 74.63 70.43 -10.41
CA ALA A 233 74.33 69.41 -11.41
C ALA A 233 73.82 68.10 -10.76
N TYR A 234 74.47 67.65 -9.68
CA TYR A 234 74.01 66.48 -8.91
C TYR A 234 72.61 66.69 -8.33
N ASN A 235 72.36 67.86 -7.72
CA ASN A 235 71.06 68.21 -7.15
C ASN A 235 69.94 68.27 -8.20
N GLY A 236 70.25 68.62 -9.46
CA GLY A 236 69.30 68.57 -10.56
C GLY A 236 68.77 67.16 -10.82
N TYR A 237 69.65 66.16 -10.84
CA TYR A 237 69.23 64.76 -10.99
C TYR A 237 68.43 64.25 -9.78
N LEU A 238 68.73 64.71 -8.56
CA LEU A 238 67.90 64.40 -7.39
C LEU A 238 66.49 65.02 -7.49
N GLN A 239 66.37 66.23 -8.05
CA GLN A 239 65.06 66.86 -8.29
C GLN A 239 64.26 66.11 -9.36
N GLU A 240 64.92 65.64 -10.43
CA GLU A 240 64.28 64.79 -11.44
C GLU A 240 63.78 63.46 -10.84
N LEU A 241 64.56 62.83 -9.96
CA LEU A 241 64.12 61.63 -9.23
C LEU A 241 62.92 61.93 -8.31
N ALA A 242 62.95 63.04 -7.57
CA ALA A 242 61.85 63.45 -6.70
C ALA A 242 60.56 63.74 -7.49
N ALA A 243 60.69 64.21 -8.74
CA ALA A 243 59.56 64.45 -9.63
C ALA A 243 58.87 63.15 -10.12
N LEU A 244 59.54 61.99 -10.04
CA LEU A 244 58.94 60.69 -10.39
C LEU A 244 58.08 60.09 -9.26
N VAL A 245 58.31 60.50 -8.00
CA VAL A 245 57.60 59.97 -6.83
C VAL A 245 56.08 60.05 -6.96
N PRO A 246 55.47 61.17 -7.39
CA PRO A 246 54.03 61.25 -7.57
C PRO A 246 53.48 60.31 -8.65
N GLU A 247 54.25 60.05 -9.71
CA GLU A 247 53.83 59.14 -10.79
C GLU A 247 53.86 57.68 -10.30
N LEU A 248 54.93 57.27 -9.64
CA LEU A 248 55.05 55.93 -9.06
C LEU A 248 53.96 55.67 -8.00
N ARG A 249 53.70 56.66 -7.14
CA ARG A 249 52.57 56.61 -6.20
C ARG A 249 51.22 56.43 -6.90
N GLN A 250 50.99 57.13 -8.01
CA GLN A 250 49.75 56.99 -8.77
C GLN A 250 49.63 55.61 -9.41
N ALA A 251 50.71 55.06 -9.96
CA ALA A 251 50.76 53.71 -10.51
C ALA A 251 50.44 52.66 -9.42
N ALA A 252 51.11 52.74 -8.27
CA ALA A 252 50.85 51.85 -7.14
C ALA A 252 49.41 51.96 -6.61
N LEU A 253 48.84 53.17 -6.56
CA LEU A 253 47.43 53.36 -6.19
C LEU A 253 46.47 52.75 -7.21
N ALA A 254 46.79 52.84 -8.50
CA ALA A 254 45.98 52.25 -9.56
C ALA A 254 45.96 50.72 -9.45
N GLU A 255 47.12 50.10 -9.23
CA GLU A 255 47.25 48.67 -8.98
C GLU A 255 46.47 48.24 -7.73
N TYR A 256 46.66 48.95 -6.60
CA TYR A 256 45.88 48.71 -5.38
C TYR A 256 44.37 48.77 -5.62
N ARG A 257 43.87 49.73 -6.41
CA ARG A 257 42.45 49.82 -6.74
C ARG A 257 41.99 48.66 -7.61
N GLN A 258 42.78 48.30 -8.61
CA GLN A 258 42.49 47.19 -9.51
C GLN A 258 42.40 45.86 -8.75
N GLU A 259 43.33 45.58 -7.84
CA GLU A 259 43.28 44.38 -7.01
C GLU A 259 42.01 44.34 -6.14
N GLY A 260 41.63 45.48 -5.55
CA GLY A 260 40.41 45.59 -4.76
C GLY A 260 39.17 45.27 -5.59
N GLN A 261 39.04 45.90 -6.75
CA GLN A 261 37.94 45.66 -7.69
C GLN A 261 37.92 44.21 -8.19
N ALA A 262 39.09 43.60 -8.41
CA ALA A 262 39.17 42.20 -8.83
C ALA A 262 38.61 41.26 -7.75
N LEU A 263 38.91 41.53 -6.47
CA LEU A 263 38.37 40.75 -5.35
C LEU A 263 36.86 40.94 -5.21
N GLU A 264 36.36 42.17 -5.28
CA GLU A 264 34.92 42.46 -5.27
C GLU A 264 34.20 41.77 -6.42
N THR A 265 34.76 41.82 -7.64
CA THR A 265 34.20 41.15 -8.82
C THR A 265 34.13 39.63 -8.64
N GLN A 266 35.17 39.02 -8.05
CA GLN A 266 35.18 37.59 -7.74
C GLN A 266 34.11 37.22 -6.70
N TYR A 267 33.97 38.05 -5.66
CA TYR A 267 32.96 37.86 -4.63
C TYR A 267 31.55 37.92 -5.24
N ASP A 268 31.25 38.97 -6.01
CA ASP A 268 29.96 39.15 -6.66
C ASP A 268 29.63 37.99 -7.60
N LEU A 269 30.61 37.52 -8.39
CA LEU A 269 30.43 36.38 -9.27
C LEU A 269 30.05 35.10 -8.50
N LEU A 270 30.75 34.81 -7.40
CA LEU A 270 30.45 33.64 -6.56
C LEU A 270 29.08 33.77 -5.89
N THR A 271 28.71 34.96 -5.41
CA THR A 271 27.38 35.20 -4.84
C THR A 271 26.28 34.98 -5.88
N GLN A 272 26.48 35.38 -7.13
CA GLN A 272 25.51 35.08 -8.20
C GLN A 272 25.44 33.58 -8.52
N GLN A 273 26.58 32.87 -8.50
CA GLN A 273 26.60 31.42 -8.69
C GLN A 273 25.86 30.70 -7.56
N GLU A 274 26.10 31.08 -6.30
CA GLU A 274 25.39 30.55 -5.13
C GLU A 274 23.88 30.78 -5.24
N LYS A 275 23.46 32.00 -5.59
CA LYS A 275 22.05 32.32 -5.81
C LYS A 275 21.41 31.41 -6.88
N ASN A 276 22.13 31.16 -7.98
CA ASN A 276 21.65 30.29 -9.05
C ASN A 276 21.55 28.82 -8.61
N GLU A 277 22.51 28.32 -7.83
CA GLU A 277 22.45 26.97 -7.27
C GLU A 277 21.31 26.80 -6.27
N TYR A 278 21.15 27.77 -5.38
CA TYR A 278 20.02 27.80 -4.46
C TYR A 278 18.68 27.81 -5.19
N GLN A 279 18.55 28.61 -6.26
CA GLN A 279 17.35 28.62 -7.08
C GLN A 279 17.07 27.25 -7.72
N ARG A 280 18.09 26.59 -8.28
CA ARG A 280 17.94 25.23 -8.84
C ARG A 280 17.51 24.22 -7.78
N TRP A 281 18.08 24.30 -6.58
CA TRP A 281 17.67 23.46 -5.45
C TRP A 281 16.20 23.72 -5.08
N GLN A 282 15.78 24.99 -4.98
CA GLN A 282 14.38 25.34 -4.71
C GLN A 282 13.43 24.83 -5.79
N ASP A 283 13.81 24.95 -7.07
CA ASP A 283 13.00 24.46 -8.18
C ASP A 283 12.90 22.93 -8.16
N GLY A 284 14.00 22.24 -7.87
CA GLY A 284 14.01 20.79 -7.68
C GLY A 284 13.12 20.34 -6.51
N ARG A 285 13.14 21.09 -5.40
CA ARG A 285 12.25 20.85 -4.25
C ARG A 285 10.77 21.03 -4.62
N LYS A 286 10.43 22.11 -5.32
CA LYS A 286 9.05 22.35 -5.80
C LYS A 286 8.57 21.27 -6.74
N GLU A 287 9.43 20.81 -7.65
CA GLU A 287 9.08 19.72 -8.56
C GLU A 287 8.86 18.41 -7.80
N TRP A 288 9.69 18.11 -6.81
CA TRP A 288 9.46 16.97 -5.90
C TRP A 288 8.13 17.10 -5.13
N GLU A 289 7.83 18.26 -4.56
CA GLU A 289 6.56 18.51 -3.85
C GLU A 289 5.34 18.28 -4.76
N LYS A 290 5.43 18.76 -6.01
CA LYS A 290 4.39 18.54 -7.03
C LYS A 290 4.23 17.06 -7.40
N LEU A 291 5.35 16.35 -7.58
CA LEU A 291 5.34 14.92 -7.86
C LEU A 291 4.73 14.12 -6.69
N LEU A 292 5.06 14.48 -5.45
CA LEU A 292 4.51 13.84 -4.26
C LEU A 292 3.00 14.08 -4.15
N ALA A 293 2.53 15.31 -4.39
CA ALA A 293 1.11 15.62 -4.43
C ALA A 293 0.38 14.81 -5.51
N ALA A 294 0.92 14.74 -6.73
CA ALA A 294 0.33 13.94 -7.80
C ALA A 294 0.28 12.43 -7.47
N ALA A 295 1.32 11.89 -6.81
CA ALA A 295 1.33 10.49 -6.38
C ALA A 295 0.34 10.23 -5.23
N GLN A 296 0.13 11.21 -4.33
CA GLN A 296 -0.89 11.15 -3.30
C GLN A 296 -2.30 11.15 -3.93
N ASP A 297 -2.57 12.04 -4.89
CA ASP A 297 -3.85 12.10 -5.61
C ASP A 297 -4.14 10.79 -6.35
N GLU A 298 -3.12 10.16 -6.95
CA GLU A 298 -3.25 8.85 -7.60
C GLU A 298 -3.63 7.75 -6.61
N TYR A 299 -2.99 7.72 -5.44
CA TYR A 299 -3.29 6.79 -4.35
C TYR A 299 -4.72 6.96 -3.82
N GLU A 300 -5.14 8.19 -3.54
CA GLU A 300 -6.48 8.51 -3.06
C GLU A 300 -7.54 8.16 -4.12
N SER A 301 -7.30 8.54 -5.38
CA SER A 301 -8.20 8.23 -6.49
C SER A 301 -8.32 6.73 -6.77
N ALA A 302 -7.23 5.98 -6.60
CA ALA A 302 -7.27 4.52 -6.68
C ALA A 302 -8.11 3.95 -5.53
N GLY A 303 -7.88 4.41 -4.30
CA GLY A 303 -8.65 4.00 -3.13
C GLY A 303 -10.15 4.28 -3.26
N ASP A 304 -10.52 5.46 -3.73
CA ASP A 304 -11.91 5.85 -3.96
C ASP A 304 -12.60 4.96 -5.00
N ARG A 305 -11.91 4.66 -6.11
CA ARG A 305 -12.43 3.76 -7.15
C ARG A 305 -12.61 2.35 -6.61
N ASP A 306 -11.62 1.85 -5.88
CA ASP A 306 -11.61 0.50 -5.31
C ASP A 306 -12.71 0.32 -4.25
N GLN A 307 -12.89 1.32 -3.38
CA GLN A 307 -13.96 1.32 -2.38
C GLN A 307 -15.35 1.39 -3.02
N LYS A 308 -15.52 2.19 -4.08
CA LYS A 308 -16.78 2.22 -4.86
C LYS A 308 -17.07 0.87 -5.52
N LEU A 309 -16.06 0.22 -6.08
CA LEU A 309 -16.19 -1.12 -6.66
C LEU A 309 -16.59 -2.14 -5.60
N TYR A 310 -15.93 -2.13 -4.45
CA TYR A 310 -16.28 -2.97 -3.30
C TYR A 310 -17.75 -2.78 -2.88
N GLN A 311 -18.21 -1.54 -2.71
CA GLN A 311 -19.59 -1.27 -2.31
C GLN A 311 -20.58 -1.70 -3.39
N ALA A 312 -20.27 -1.46 -4.67
CA ALA A 312 -21.11 -1.87 -5.79
C ALA A 312 -21.22 -3.41 -5.87
N LEU A 313 -20.11 -4.13 -5.66
CA LEU A 313 -20.10 -5.58 -5.60
C LEU A 313 -20.93 -6.09 -4.41
N LEU A 314 -20.76 -5.50 -3.22
CA LEU A 314 -21.54 -5.89 -2.04
C LEU A 314 -23.04 -5.74 -2.31
N ASN A 315 -23.47 -4.56 -2.75
CA ASN A 315 -24.88 -4.30 -3.07
C ASN A 315 -25.40 -5.26 -4.16
N HIS A 316 -24.61 -5.48 -5.22
CA HIS A 316 -24.99 -6.40 -6.30
C HIS A 316 -25.22 -7.83 -5.79
N PHE A 317 -24.33 -8.34 -4.95
CA PHE A 317 -24.47 -9.70 -4.41
C PHE A 317 -25.54 -9.81 -3.33
N GLU A 318 -25.80 -8.75 -2.56
CA GLU A 318 -26.95 -8.67 -1.64
C GLU A 318 -28.27 -8.74 -2.41
N ASP A 319 -28.41 -7.92 -3.46
CA ASP A 319 -29.58 -7.92 -4.35
C ASP A 319 -29.77 -9.27 -5.05
N LYS A 320 -28.68 -9.87 -5.55
CA LYS A 320 -28.70 -11.21 -6.18
C LYS A 320 -29.18 -12.27 -5.18
N ALA A 321 -28.67 -12.24 -3.95
CA ALA A 321 -29.09 -13.17 -2.90
C ALA A 321 -30.57 -13.00 -2.53
N GLU A 322 -31.09 -11.77 -2.48
CA GLU A 322 -32.52 -11.55 -2.27
C GLU A 322 -33.38 -12.12 -3.40
N GLN A 323 -32.97 -11.92 -4.65
CA GLN A 323 -33.67 -12.43 -5.83
C GLN A 323 -33.68 -13.96 -5.84
N GLU A 324 -32.53 -14.59 -5.57
CA GLU A 324 -32.40 -16.04 -5.46
C GLU A 324 -33.27 -16.61 -4.34
N LYS A 325 -33.29 -15.98 -3.16
CA LYS A 325 -34.17 -16.38 -2.05
C LYS A 325 -35.65 -16.31 -2.44
N LYS A 326 -36.06 -15.25 -3.14
CA LYS A 326 -37.45 -15.08 -3.64
C LYS A 326 -37.81 -16.17 -4.65
N LEU A 327 -36.95 -16.43 -5.64
CA LEU A 327 -37.14 -17.47 -6.65
C LEU A 327 -37.16 -18.88 -6.04
N SER A 328 -36.25 -19.16 -5.12
CA SER A 328 -36.22 -20.43 -4.41
C SER A 328 -37.53 -20.62 -3.63
N SER A 329 -37.97 -19.62 -2.87
CA SER A 329 -39.24 -19.68 -2.12
C SER A 329 -40.49 -19.88 -2.97
N SER A 330 -40.46 -19.49 -4.26
CA SER A 330 -41.56 -19.73 -5.21
C SER A 330 -41.47 -21.11 -5.91
N GLY A 331 -40.48 -21.93 -5.55
CA GLY A 331 -40.30 -23.29 -6.07
C GLY A 331 -39.41 -23.39 -7.31
N VAL A 332 -38.77 -22.29 -7.73
CA VAL A 332 -37.83 -22.30 -8.86
C VAL A 332 -36.50 -22.90 -8.42
N ARG A 333 -36.03 -23.91 -9.16
CA ARG A 333 -34.69 -24.49 -8.94
C ARG A 333 -33.63 -23.48 -9.41
N LEU A 334 -32.78 -23.05 -8.49
CA LEU A 334 -31.61 -22.21 -8.81
C LEU A 334 -30.55 -23.04 -9.54
N VAL A 335 -29.92 -22.43 -10.55
CA VAL A 335 -28.78 -23.01 -11.26
C VAL A 335 -27.57 -22.15 -10.93
N ASP A 336 -26.51 -22.78 -10.41
CA ASP A 336 -25.26 -22.08 -10.16
C ASP A 336 -24.47 -21.98 -11.47
N SER A 337 -24.34 -20.77 -11.98
CA SER A 337 -23.56 -20.46 -13.19
C SER A 337 -22.06 -20.62 -12.97
N GLY A 338 -21.59 -20.75 -11.72
CA GLY A 338 -20.17 -20.81 -11.41
C GLY A 338 -19.42 -19.57 -11.89
N GLU A 339 -20.02 -18.37 -11.74
CA GLU A 339 -19.32 -17.09 -11.89
C GLU A 339 -18.27 -16.98 -10.77
N ASP A 340 -17.19 -17.73 -10.94
CA ASP A 340 -16.01 -17.78 -10.11
C ASP A 340 -15.21 -16.51 -10.43
N GLY A 341 -15.67 -15.37 -9.91
CA GLY A 341 -15.04 -14.05 -10.04
C GLY A 341 -13.70 -13.95 -9.30
N GLY A 342 -12.94 -15.04 -9.22
CA GLY A 342 -11.78 -15.20 -8.35
C GLY A 342 -10.65 -16.04 -8.93
N ARG A 343 -10.55 -16.22 -10.25
CA ARG A 343 -9.37 -16.86 -10.86
C ARG A 343 -8.27 -15.83 -11.11
N GLY A 344 -7.44 -15.62 -10.08
CA GLY A 344 -6.07 -15.10 -10.18
C GLY A 344 -5.88 -13.98 -11.19
N GLU A 345 -6.52 -12.83 -10.97
CA GLU A 345 -6.34 -11.67 -11.82
C GLU A 345 -4.87 -11.27 -11.81
N SER A 346 -4.23 -11.39 -12.99
CA SER A 346 -2.88 -10.88 -13.17
C SER A 346 -2.86 -9.39 -12.86
N LEU A 347 -1.74 -8.92 -12.32
CA LEU A 347 -1.48 -7.54 -11.95
C LEU A 347 -1.97 -6.60 -13.07
N SER A 348 -2.84 -5.65 -12.72
CA SER A 348 -3.39 -4.72 -13.72
C SER A 348 -2.26 -3.91 -14.37
N SER A 349 -2.48 -3.41 -15.60
CA SER A 349 -1.50 -2.56 -16.27
C SER A 349 -1.19 -1.30 -15.45
N THR A 350 -2.20 -0.68 -14.85
CA THR A 350 -2.07 0.49 -14.00
C THR A 350 -1.25 0.21 -12.73
N ALA A 351 -1.51 -0.93 -12.07
CA ALA A 351 -0.72 -1.35 -10.92
C ALA A 351 0.74 -1.64 -11.32
N ALA A 352 0.95 -2.32 -12.45
CA ALA A 352 2.29 -2.60 -12.98
C ALA A 352 3.06 -1.32 -13.32
N GLU A 353 2.41 -0.32 -13.93
CA GLU A 353 3.04 0.97 -14.25
C GLU A 353 3.42 1.74 -12.97
N SER A 354 2.54 1.76 -11.96
CA SER A 354 2.83 2.39 -10.66
C SER A 354 4.03 1.73 -9.99
N LEU A 355 4.08 0.39 -9.96
CA LEU A 355 5.22 -0.36 -9.44
C LEU A 355 6.50 -0.10 -10.25
N GLN A 356 6.43 0.02 -11.58
CA GLN A 356 7.60 0.35 -12.40
C GLN A 356 8.17 1.72 -12.04
N ARG A 357 7.32 2.73 -11.84
CA ARG A 357 7.77 4.04 -11.37
C ARG A 357 8.38 3.95 -9.97
N ALA A 358 7.78 3.17 -9.08
CA ALA A 358 8.30 2.96 -7.73
C ALA A 358 9.70 2.33 -7.74
N VAL A 359 9.88 1.24 -8.50
CA VAL A 359 11.16 0.55 -8.67
C VAL A 359 12.22 1.51 -9.23
N ARG A 360 11.89 2.32 -10.24
CA ARG A 360 12.82 3.34 -10.78
C ARG A 360 13.26 4.34 -9.73
N ASN A 361 12.33 4.82 -8.91
CA ASN A 361 12.64 5.79 -7.86
C ASN A 361 13.55 5.18 -6.79
N TYR A 362 13.29 3.94 -6.37
CA TYR A 362 14.17 3.24 -5.44
C TYR A 362 15.57 3.01 -6.00
N LEU A 363 15.68 2.58 -7.27
CA LEU A 363 16.97 2.43 -7.95
C LEU A 363 17.73 3.77 -8.01
N LYS A 364 17.04 4.86 -8.37
CA LYS A 364 17.63 6.21 -8.41
C LYS A 364 18.18 6.67 -7.05
N LYS A 365 17.55 6.26 -5.94
CA LYS A 365 18.00 6.57 -4.57
C LYS A 365 19.09 5.61 -4.05
N GLY A 366 19.49 4.61 -4.84
CA GLY A 366 20.45 3.58 -4.43
C GLY A 366 19.85 2.44 -3.59
N ASN A 367 18.52 2.37 -3.49
CA ASN A 367 17.81 1.36 -2.71
C ASN A 367 17.48 0.12 -3.56
N GLY A 368 18.51 -0.53 -4.13
CA GLY A 368 18.37 -1.70 -4.99
C GLY A 368 17.64 -2.87 -4.32
N ASP A 369 17.90 -3.10 -3.04
CA ASP A 369 17.25 -4.17 -2.27
C ASP A 369 15.73 -3.93 -2.12
N LEU A 370 15.31 -2.67 -1.89
CA LEU A 370 13.89 -2.32 -1.83
C LEU A 370 13.21 -2.47 -3.19
N ALA A 371 13.90 -2.05 -4.27
CA ALA A 371 13.43 -2.26 -5.63
C ALA A 371 13.22 -3.76 -5.93
N GLN A 372 14.16 -4.61 -5.55
CA GLN A 372 14.06 -6.05 -5.76
C GLN A 372 12.96 -6.70 -4.91
N ALA A 373 12.92 -6.40 -3.60
CA ALA A 373 11.89 -6.91 -2.71
C ALA A 373 10.47 -6.53 -3.17
N LEU A 374 10.31 -5.31 -3.73
CA LEU A 374 9.04 -4.87 -4.29
C LEU A 374 8.62 -5.70 -5.50
N VAL A 375 9.53 -6.02 -6.42
CA VAL A 375 9.22 -6.87 -7.58
C VAL A 375 8.86 -8.29 -7.14
N GLU A 376 9.61 -8.87 -6.20
CA GLU A 376 9.39 -10.21 -5.67
C GLU A 376 8.01 -10.35 -5.03
N LYS A 377 7.57 -9.33 -4.28
CA LYS A 377 6.24 -9.27 -3.64
C LYS A 377 5.09 -9.45 -4.63
N TYR A 378 5.21 -8.98 -5.87
CA TYR A 378 4.16 -9.06 -6.89
C TYR A 378 4.44 -10.10 -7.99
N ALA A 379 5.58 -10.81 -7.94
CA ALA A 379 6.03 -11.69 -9.02
C ALA A 379 5.02 -12.77 -9.42
N GLN A 380 4.29 -13.33 -8.45
CA GLN A 380 3.28 -14.38 -8.70
C GLN A 380 2.04 -13.85 -9.44
N ARG A 381 1.77 -12.55 -9.34
CA ARG A 381 0.63 -11.90 -10.00
C ARG A 381 0.99 -11.32 -11.36
N MET A 382 2.28 -11.20 -11.68
CA MET A 382 2.73 -10.64 -12.95
C MET A 382 2.60 -11.61 -14.11
N THR A 383 2.15 -11.07 -15.25
CA THR A 383 2.24 -11.72 -16.56
C THR A 383 3.71 -11.93 -16.96
N PRO A 384 4.01 -12.87 -17.87
CA PRO A 384 5.37 -13.07 -18.39
C PRO A 384 5.99 -11.79 -18.97
N ALA A 385 5.19 -10.98 -19.68
CA ALA A 385 5.65 -9.72 -20.26
C ALA A 385 5.97 -8.66 -19.18
N GLN A 386 5.17 -8.60 -18.10
CA GLN A 386 5.45 -7.70 -16.97
C GLN A 386 6.76 -8.12 -16.27
N ARG A 387 6.93 -9.42 -15.97
CA ARG A 387 8.17 -9.93 -15.36
C ARG A 387 9.40 -9.55 -16.17
N GLN A 388 9.39 -9.81 -17.49
CA GLN A 388 10.51 -9.45 -18.35
C GLN A 388 10.84 -7.94 -18.31
N ARG A 389 9.83 -7.07 -18.20
CA ARG A 389 10.05 -5.61 -18.07
C ARG A 389 10.69 -5.25 -16.73
N PHE A 390 10.28 -5.89 -15.63
CA PHE A 390 10.88 -5.65 -14.31
C PHE A 390 12.29 -6.22 -14.22
N ASP A 391 12.55 -7.41 -14.78
CA ASP A 391 13.88 -8.00 -14.85
C ASP A 391 14.85 -7.08 -15.61
N ALA A 392 14.42 -6.57 -16.77
CA ALA A 392 15.19 -5.60 -17.54
C ALA A 392 15.46 -4.31 -16.74
N LEU A 393 14.47 -3.84 -15.98
CA LEU A 393 14.57 -2.64 -15.16
C LEU A 393 15.59 -2.80 -14.03
N LEU A 394 15.58 -3.94 -13.34
CA LEU A 394 16.53 -4.26 -12.27
C LEU A 394 17.94 -4.49 -12.80
N SER A 395 18.09 -5.14 -13.97
CA SER A 395 19.41 -5.34 -14.60
C SER A 395 20.01 -4.06 -15.20
N GLY A 396 19.16 -3.13 -15.64
CA GLY A 396 19.57 -1.89 -16.30
C GLY A 396 19.86 -0.74 -15.33
N GLY A 397 19.37 -0.80 -14.09
CA GLY A 397 19.57 0.24 -13.07
C GLY A 397 20.93 0.23 -12.37
N GLY A 398 21.87 -0.62 -12.80
CA GLY A 398 23.21 -0.76 -12.22
C GLY A 398 24.35 -0.07 -12.99
N GLN A 399 24.06 0.88 -13.88
CA GLN A 399 25.06 1.66 -14.63
C GLN A 399 24.96 3.16 -14.37
#